data_AF-A0A2G3A0B3-F1
#
_entry.id   AF-A0A2G3A0B3-F1
#
_cell.length_a   1.000
_cell.length_b   1.000
_cell.length_c   1.000
_cell.angle_alpha   90.00
_cell.angle_beta   90.00
_cell.angle_gamma   90.00
#
_symmetry.space_group_name_H-M   'P 1'
#
loop_
_entity.id
_entity.type
_entity.pdbx_description
1 polymer ?
#
loop_
_entity_poly.entity_id
_entity_poly.type
_entity_poly.pdbx_seq_one_letter_code
_entity_poly.pdbx_strand_id
1 'polypeptide(L)'
;MSSNSNSNSNSSDRQFIMDRKKLRRLGILRNLKVEYGPLFTLNIGSCSAIFVASHSLAYQALVQQGAVFSDRPRVVPIGAVVNSNQRITNSASYGPVWRLLRRNLMSEILHPSHVKS
;
A
#
# COMPACT_ATOMS: atom_id res chain seq x y z
N MET A 1 -10.00 51.64 25.66
CA MET A 1 -11.02 51.09 26.59
C MET A 1 -12.17 50.65 25.69
N SER A 2 -12.56 49.39 25.50
CA SER A 2 -12.30 48.10 26.15
C SER A 2 -12.68 47.03 25.10
N SER A 3 -11.83 46.04 24.82
CA SER A 3 -11.93 44.62 25.25
C SER A 3 -13.24 43.88 24.89
N ASN A 4 -13.16 42.90 23.97
CA ASN A 4 -13.54 41.47 24.11
C ASN A 4 -13.72 40.84 22.70
N SER A 5 -12.92 39.85 22.28
CA SER A 5 -13.09 38.38 22.47
C SER A 5 -14.49 37.89 22.01
N ASN A 6 -14.64 36.85 21.18
CA ASN A 6 -14.11 35.51 21.37
C ASN A 6 -14.39 34.61 20.13
N SER A 7 -13.50 33.63 19.94
CA SER A 7 -13.69 32.26 19.39
C SER A 7 -14.33 32.03 18.01
N ASN A 8 -13.70 31.36 17.03
CA ASN A 8 -13.12 30.01 16.93
C ASN A 8 -14.00 29.11 16.01
N SER A 9 -13.39 28.08 15.42
CA SER A 9 -13.94 27.04 14.52
C SER A 9 -13.96 27.44 13.03
N ASN A 10 -13.44 26.71 12.05
CA ASN A 10 -13.07 25.30 11.88
C ASN A 10 -11.89 25.27 10.89
N SER A 11 -10.74 24.65 11.15
CA SER A 11 -10.51 23.20 11.25
C SER A 11 -11.30 22.38 10.22
N SER A 12 -10.93 22.47 8.94
CA SER A 12 -10.99 21.39 7.94
C SER A 12 -10.59 21.99 6.60
N ASP A 13 -9.36 21.74 6.17
CA ASP A 13 -8.90 21.74 4.77
C ASP A 13 -7.38 21.95 4.73
N ARG A 14 -6.65 21.04 5.37
CA ARG A 14 -5.22 20.89 5.08
C ARG A 14 -5.08 19.87 3.97
N GLN A 15 -5.22 20.34 2.73
CA GLN A 15 -4.81 19.59 1.56
C GLN A 15 -3.29 19.37 1.65
N PHE A 16 -2.87 18.15 2.00
CA PHE A 16 -1.46 17.81 2.14
C PHE A 16 -0.81 17.66 0.75
N ILE A 17 -0.17 18.73 0.27
CA ILE A 17 0.76 18.66 -0.87
C ILE A 17 2.12 18.24 -0.32
N MET A 18 2.57 17.02 -0.64
CA MET A 18 3.92 16.56 -0.25
C MET A 18 4.99 17.21 -1.12
N ASP A 19 5.83 18.06 -0.51
CA ASP A 19 7.01 18.65 -1.14
C ASP A 19 8.11 17.60 -1.42
N ARG A 20 8.59 17.60 -2.66
CA ARG A 20 9.61 16.69 -3.21
C ARG A 20 10.95 16.75 -2.47
N LYS A 21 11.27 17.86 -1.78
CA LYS A 21 12.53 17.97 -1.01
C LYS A 21 12.52 17.18 0.31
N LYS A 22 11.34 16.87 0.85
CA LYS A 22 11.17 16.08 2.09
C LYS A 22 11.50 14.58 1.90
N LEU A 23 11.59 14.12 0.65
CA LEU A 23 11.84 12.71 0.27
C LEU A 23 13.25 12.17 0.58
N ARG A 24 14.23 13.02 0.93
CA ARG A 24 15.65 12.60 1.05
C ARG A 24 16.05 12.01 2.41
N ARG A 25 15.15 11.94 3.39
CA ARG A 25 15.40 11.27 4.68
C ARG A 25 14.46 10.06 4.79
N LEU A 26 15.00 8.86 4.99
CA LEU A 26 14.34 7.55 5.09
C LEU A 26 13.35 7.40 6.27
N GLY A 27 12.61 8.44 6.65
CA GLY A 27 11.81 8.48 7.88
C GLY A 27 10.36 8.92 7.72
N ILE A 28 9.84 9.17 6.52
CA ILE A 28 8.47 9.70 6.37
C ILE A 28 7.44 8.74 6.98
N LEU A 29 7.48 7.46 6.63
CA LEU A 29 6.55 6.46 7.18
C LEU A 29 6.73 6.25 8.68
N ARG A 30 7.96 6.39 9.21
CA ARG A 30 8.23 6.29 10.64
C ARG A 30 7.62 7.47 11.39
N ASN A 31 7.76 8.69 10.86
CA ASN A 31 7.15 9.89 11.45
C ASN A 31 5.63 9.83 11.40
N LEU A 32 5.06 9.43 10.26
CA LEU A 32 3.61 9.25 10.11
C LEU A 32 3.07 8.19 11.07
N LYS A 33 3.81 7.09 11.28
CA LYS A 33 3.45 6.09 12.29
C LYS A 33 3.42 6.68 13.71
N VAL A 34 4.37 7.54 14.06
CA VAL A 34 4.41 8.18 15.39
C VAL A 34 3.23 9.15 15.56
N GLU A 35 2.87 9.88 14.50
CA GLU A 35 1.81 10.89 14.51
C GLU A 35 0.39 10.29 14.47
N TYR A 36 0.16 9.33 13.58
CA TYR A 36 -1.17 8.77 13.30
C TYR A 36 -1.40 7.37 13.86
N GLY A 37 -0.34 6.74 14.39
CA GLY A 37 -0.39 5.40 14.96
C GLY A 37 -0.07 4.27 13.98
N PRO A 38 -0.30 3.01 14.38
CA PRO A 38 0.12 1.81 13.63
C PRO A 38 -0.70 1.50 12.38
N LEU A 39 -1.81 2.21 12.16
CA LEU A 39 -2.70 2.06 11.01
C LEU A 39 -3.16 3.46 10.59
N PHE A 40 -2.83 3.88 9.38
CA PHE A 40 -3.20 5.20 8.88
C PHE A 40 -3.49 5.17 7.37
N THR A 41 -4.32 6.11 6.92
CA THR A 41 -4.72 6.23 5.52
C THR A 41 -4.01 7.41 4.88
N LEU A 42 -3.45 7.21 3.71
CA LEU A 42 -2.85 8.27 2.89
C LEU A 42 -3.55 8.33 1.54
N ASN A 43 -4.05 9.52 1.19
CA ASN A 43 -4.66 9.76 -0.11
C ASN A 43 -3.58 10.27 -1.08
N ILE A 44 -3.28 9.47 -2.11
CA ILE A 44 -2.30 9.76 -3.15
C ILE A 44 -3.07 10.04 -4.44
N GLY A 45 -3.33 11.32 -4.70
CA GLY A 45 -4.19 11.72 -5.82
C GLY A 45 -5.59 11.14 -5.65
N SER A 46 -6.06 10.37 -6.63
CA SER A 46 -7.35 9.66 -6.58
C SER A 46 -7.30 8.28 -5.91
N CYS A 47 -6.14 7.83 -5.46
CA CYS A 47 -5.96 6.52 -4.84
C CYS A 47 -5.81 6.68 -3.32
N SER A 48 -6.71 6.07 -2.55
CA SER A 48 -6.56 5.98 -1.09
C SER A 48 -5.81 4.69 -0.74
N ALA A 49 -4.72 4.81 0.02
CA ALA A 49 -3.90 3.69 0.45
C ALA A 49 -3.87 3.61 1.97
N ILE A 50 -4.17 2.42 2.51
CA ILE A 50 -4.10 2.14 3.94
C ILE A 50 -2.71 1.55 4.24
N PHE A 51 -2.00 2.18 5.17
CA PHE A 51 -0.68 1.76 5.62
C PHE A 51 -0.78 0.99 6.94
N VAL A 52 -0.23 -0.22 6.97
CA VAL A 52 -0.11 -1.05 8.17
C VAL A 52 1.33 -1.01 8.65
N ALA A 53 1.57 -0.36 9.79
CA ALA A 53 2.90 -0.11 10.35
C ALA A 53 3.17 -0.86 11.68
N SER A 54 2.39 -1.90 11.95
CA SER A 54 2.55 -2.83 13.08
C SER A 54 2.76 -4.27 12.59
N HIS A 55 3.63 -5.00 13.27
CA HIS A 55 3.88 -6.42 13.00
C HIS A 55 2.64 -7.28 13.24
N SER A 56 1.91 -7.06 14.34
CA SER A 56 0.71 -7.86 14.66
C SER A 56 -0.38 -7.71 13.59
N LEU A 57 -0.65 -6.47 13.18
CA LEU A 57 -1.61 -6.16 12.12
C LEU A 57 -1.15 -6.70 10.77
N ALA A 58 0.15 -6.59 10.45
CA ALA A 58 0.69 -7.14 9.20
C ALA A 58 0.57 -8.66 9.16
N TYR A 59 0.81 -9.36 10.27
CA TYR A 59 0.62 -10.80 10.38
C TYR A 59 -0.85 -11.20 10.19
N GLN A 60 -1.78 -10.48 10.85
CA GLN A 60 -3.20 -10.71 10.67
C GLN A 60 -3.64 -10.49 9.21
N ALA A 61 -3.22 -9.40 8.58
CA ALA A 61 -3.62 -9.07 7.22
C ALA A 61 -2.97 -9.98 6.16
N LEU A 62 -1.65 -10.20 6.23
CA LEU A 62 -0.90 -10.89 5.18
C LEU A 62 -0.86 -12.40 5.34
N VAL A 63 -0.97 -12.91 6.57
CA VAL A 63 -0.90 -14.35 6.86
C VAL A 63 -2.29 -14.91 7.15
N GLN A 64 -2.96 -14.41 8.21
CA GLN A 64 -4.24 -14.97 8.63
C GLN A 64 -5.36 -14.68 7.62
N GLN A 65 -5.40 -13.46 7.09
CA GLN A 65 -6.40 -12.98 6.13
C GLN A 65 -5.80 -12.75 4.74
N GLY A 66 -4.68 -13.41 4.43
CA GLY A 66 -3.91 -13.18 3.21
C GLY A 66 -4.76 -13.27 1.94
N ALA A 67 -5.70 -14.22 1.86
CA ALA A 67 -6.58 -14.36 0.70
C ALA A 67 -7.48 -13.13 0.46
N VAL A 68 -7.96 -12.46 1.52
CA VAL A 68 -8.85 -11.29 1.43
C VAL A 68 -8.07 -10.07 0.96
N PHE A 69 -6.85 -9.87 1.45
CA PHE A 69 -6.01 -8.72 1.11
C PHE A 69 -5.07 -8.94 -0.08
N SER A 70 -5.08 -10.14 -0.69
CA SER A 70 -4.22 -10.44 -1.83
C SER A 70 -4.75 -9.93 -3.17
N ASP A 71 -5.98 -9.41 -3.22
CA ASP A 71 -6.49 -8.88 -4.48
C ASP A 71 -5.74 -7.60 -4.91
N ARG A 72 -5.82 -7.28 -6.20
CA ARG A 72 -5.07 -6.19 -6.81
C ARG A 72 -6.04 -5.24 -7.51
N PRO A 73 -5.99 -3.92 -7.22
CA PRO A 73 -6.81 -2.94 -7.92
C PRO A 73 -6.64 -3.05 -9.43
N ARG A 74 -7.72 -2.82 -10.18
CA ARG A 74 -7.65 -2.77 -11.66
C ARG A 74 -6.70 -1.68 -12.09
N VAL A 75 -5.76 -2.07 -12.95
CA VAL A 75 -4.77 -1.16 -13.50
C VAL A 75 -5.43 -0.25 -14.53
N VAL A 76 -5.04 1.03 -14.57
CA VAL A 76 -5.39 1.94 -15.66
C VAL A 76 -4.95 1.38 -17.01
N PRO A 77 -5.60 1.73 -18.14
CA PRO A 77 -5.38 1.09 -19.45
C PRO A 77 -3.91 1.02 -19.88
N ILE A 78 -3.12 2.06 -19.60
CA ILE A 78 -1.69 2.11 -19.90
C ILE A 78 -0.92 1.01 -19.16
N GLY A 79 -1.25 0.78 -17.89
CA GLY A 79 -0.60 -0.26 -17.11
C GLY A 79 -1.09 -1.66 -17.49
N ALA A 80 -2.22 -1.82 -18.17
CA ALA A 80 -2.67 -3.11 -18.66
C ALA A 80 -1.70 -3.71 -19.70
N VAL A 81 -1.12 -2.88 -20.57
CA VAL A 81 -0.10 -3.31 -21.55
C VAL A 81 1.16 -3.82 -20.84
N VAL A 82 1.69 -3.04 -19.90
CA VAL A 82 2.90 -3.40 -19.12
C VAL A 82 2.68 -4.65 -18.28
N ASN A 83 1.44 -4.87 -17.87
CA ASN A 83 1.07 -5.89 -16.91
C ASN A 83 0.36 -7.11 -17.52
N SER A 84 0.43 -7.25 -18.85
CA SER A 84 -0.24 -8.31 -19.61
C SER A 84 -1.70 -8.50 -19.21
N ASN A 85 -2.45 -7.40 -19.08
CA ASN A 85 -3.84 -7.37 -18.62
C ASN A 85 -4.06 -8.09 -17.26
N GLN A 86 -3.15 -7.90 -16.30
CA GLN A 86 -3.18 -8.56 -14.99
C GLN A 86 -3.05 -10.08 -15.07
N ARG A 87 -2.19 -10.58 -15.96
CA ARG A 87 -1.92 -12.02 -16.12
C ARG A 87 -0.49 -12.43 -15.77
N ILE A 88 0.18 -11.63 -14.95
CA ILE A 88 1.50 -11.95 -14.39
C ILE A 88 1.40 -12.13 -12.88
N THR A 89 2.33 -12.89 -12.28
CA THR A 89 2.28 -13.29 -10.86
C THR A 89 2.15 -12.11 -9.88
N ASN A 90 2.72 -10.95 -10.22
CA ASN A 90 2.71 -9.77 -9.34
C ASN A 90 1.34 -9.07 -9.27
N SER A 91 0.51 -9.24 -10.30
CA SER A 91 -0.62 -8.34 -10.55
C SER A 91 -1.94 -9.02 -10.91
N ALA A 92 -1.90 -10.33 -11.16
CA ALA A 92 -3.10 -11.13 -11.28
C ALA A 92 -3.89 -11.06 -9.97
N SER A 93 -5.21 -10.86 -10.10
CA SER A 93 -6.15 -10.96 -8.98
C SER A 93 -6.05 -12.31 -8.30
N TYR A 94 -6.30 -12.33 -7.00
CA TYR A 94 -6.23 -13.55 -6.22
C TYR A 94 -7.30 -14.54 -6.70
N GLY A 95 -6.88 -15.69 -7.21
CA GLY A 95 -7.78 -16.65 -7.85
C GLY A 95 -7.05 -17.80 -8.56
N PRO A 96 -7.77 -18.61 -9.36
CA PRO A 96 -7.19 -19.77 -10.04
C PRO A 96 -5.99 -19.42 -10.94
N VAL A 97 -6.07 -18.30 -11.67
CA VAL A 97 -4.98 -17.83 -12.54
C VAL A 97 -3.72 -17.54 -11.73
N TRP A 98 -3.82 -16.77 -10.65
CA TRP A 98 -2.68 -16.46 -9.79
C TRP A 98 -2.08 -17.72 -9.15
N ARG A 99 -2.92 -18.65 -8.66
CA ARG A 99 -2.45 -19.92 -8.08
C ARG A 99 -1.69 -20.77 -9.10
N LEU A 100 -2.19 -20.86 -10.33
CA LEU A 100 -1.52 -21.60 -11.41
C LEU A 100 -0.16 -20.98 -11.76
N LEU A 101 -0.13 -19.66 -11.96
CA LEU A 101 1.12 -18.93 -12.25
C LEU A 101 2.14 -19.11 -11.13
N ARG A 102 1.72 -18.98 -9.86
CA ARG A 102 2.59 -19.17 -8.70
C ARG A 102 3.12 -20.60 -8.63
N ARG A 103 2.27 -21.60 -8.83
CA ARG A 103 2.68 -23.01 -8.81
C ARG A 103 3.75 -23.29 -9.87
N ASN A 104 3.50 -22.89 -11.11
CA ASN A 104 4.44 -23.13 -12.22
C ASN A 104 5.76 -22.37 -12.00
N LEU A 105 5.70 -21.14 -11.47
CA LEU A 105 6.89 -20.37 -11.13
C LEU A 105 7.73 -21.07 -10.04
N MET A 106 7.08 -21.63 -9.03
CA MET A 106 7.78 -22.32 -7.92
C MET A 106 8.28 -23.71 -8.30
N SER A 107 7.57 -24.45 -9.16
CA SER A 107 7.97 -25.79 -9.56
C SER A 107 9.09 -25.80 -10.59
N GLU A 108 9.08 -24.87 -11.54
CA GLU A 108 10.02 -24.91 -12.68
C GLU A 108 11.20 -23.95 -12.50
N ILE A 109 10.93 -22.70 -12.12
CA ILE A 109 11.92 -21.63 -12.20
C ILE A 109 12.64 -21.43 -10.87
N LEU A 110 11.87 -21.34 -9.79
CA LEU A 110 12.36 -21.03 -8.45
C LEU A 110 12.45 -22.29 -7.57
N HIS A 111 12.52 -23.47 -8.20
CA HIS A 111 12.70 -24.70 -7.47
C HIS A 111 14.08 -24.72 -6.79
N PRO A 112 14.20 -25.18 -5.52
CA PRO A 112 15.46 -25.13 -4.80
C PRO A 112 16.64 -25.79 -5.51
N SER A 113 16.40 -26.80 -6.36
CA SER A 113 17.48 -27.43 -7.15
C SER A 113 18.05 -26.53 -8.25
N HIS A 114 17.33 -25.50 -8.68
CA HIS A 114 17.75 -24.52 -9.68
C HIS A 114 18.41 -23.29 -9.05
N VAL A 115 18.12 -23.02 -7.77
CA VAL A 115 18.69 -21.93 -7.00
C VAL A 115 19.93 -22.44 -6.27
N LYS A 116 21.08 -22.42 -6.93
CA LYS A 116 22.38 -22.68 -6.27
C LYS A 116 22.74 -21.50 -5.37
N SER A 117 23.10 -21.80 -4.12
CA SER A 117 23.60 -20.83 -3.13
C SER A 117 25.05 -20.44 -3.39
#